data_AF-A0A3N9UJN2-F1
#
_entry.id   AF-A0A3N9UJN2-F1
#
_cell.length_a   1.000
_cell.length_b   1.000
_cell.length_c   1.000
_cell.angle_alpha   90.00
_cell.angle_beta   90.00
_cell.angle_gamma   90.00
#
_symmetry.space_group_name_H-M   'P 1'
#
loop_
_entity.id
_entity.type
_entity.pdbx_description
1 polymer ?
#
loop_
_entity_poly.entity_id
_entity_poly.type
_entity_poly.pdbx_seq_one_letter_code
_entity_poly.pdbx_strand_id
1 'polypeptide(L)'
;MMKIVATINENESVNVQRFENELKVGERNIRCYDYCYAMMEQLPMSAIFEYLSNSNGPMGDYLKDLEEEGEFNKFFETILNSVSTDWYEDNSEFLRFLAVILRRTNKMNVDDPFVLDFLQAIIEQHDKLDINEQLATIMIGLLKKFLKQGPAEDSGLESKKNAIFKAILHSIQVEHREELKNVIQNVIPHVDEKWFSEMILNTQQKSDKKLHYFAGKIPPGVSYMGVNSQGVSYVYEVPKSRIRVKYHGASIDDVGHPRLLAIYKIGEDDKIISMKIVAVKEGEPINDNMQVFRYPFAHVFGGGNVCWYTYRTLTSDMLPHVANIFLSTDNSNHGRGNTFEIYKENEGKDFDDSKLEPFGLLNEVL
;
A
#
# COMPACT_ATOMS: atom_id res chain seq x y z
N MET A 1 12.87 7.65 -66.30
CA MET A 1 12.21 7.75 -64.97
C MET A 1 11.42 6.46 -64.74
N MET A 2 11.58 5.83 -63.58
CA MET A 2 10.84 4.62 -63.21
C MET A 2 9.63 5.02 -62.36
N LYS A 3 8.44 4.53 -62.70
CA LYS A 3 7.19 4.80 -61.99
C LYS A 3 6.45 3.49 -61.75
N ILE A 4 5.94 3.30 -60.54
CA ILE A 4 5.06 2.18 -60.19
C ILE A 4 3.67 2.75 -59.90
N VAL A 5 2.64 2.16 -60.51
CA VAL A 5 1.23 2.49 -60.27
C VAL A 5 0.56 1.26 -59.69
N ALA A 6 0.04 1.35 -58.48
CA ALA A 6 -0.74 0.30 -57.83
C ALA A 6 -2.20 0.73 -57.77
N THR A 7 -3.08 -0.11 -58.33
CA THR A 7 -4.53 0.11 -58.31
C THR A 7 -5.17 -1.00 -57.48
N ILE A 8 -5.85 -0.62 -56.39
CA ILE A 8 -6.57 -1.55 -55.52
C ILE A 8 -7.98 -1.74 -56.11
N ASN A 9 -8.31 -2.98 -56.48
CA ASN A 9 -9.63 -3.33 -57.01
C ASN A 9 -10.55 -3.84 -55.88
N GLU A 10 -11.87 -3.72 -56.08
CA GLU A 10 -12.89 -4.14 -55.10
C GLU A 10 -12.81 -5.63 -54.71
N ASN A 11 -12.23 -6.48 -55.56
CA ASN A 11 -12.08 -7.93 -55.33
C ASN A 11 -10.78 -8.30 -54.59
N GLU A 12 -10.28 -7.45 -53.69
CA GLU A 12 -9.07 -7.71 -52.88
C GLU A 12 -7.80 -8.05 -53.71
N SER A 13 -7.72 -7.56 -54.94
CA SER A 13 -6.53 -7.69 -55.79
C SER A 13 -5.94 -6.31 -56.09
N VAL A 14 -4.62 -6.26 -56.13
CA VAL A 14 -3.88 -5.05 -56.47
C VAL A 14 -3.19 -5.27 -57.80
N ASN A 15 -3.53 -4.42 -58.77
CA ASN A 15 -2.86 -4.39 -60.06
C ASN A 15 -1.65 -3.46 -59.97
N VAL A 16 -0.45 -4.01 -60.09
CA VAL A 16 0.81 -3.26 -60.02
C VAL A 16 1.41 -3.16 -61.41
N GLN A 17 1.56 -1.94 -61.90
CA GLN A 17 2.11 -1.62 -63.21
C GLN A 17 3.43 -0.87 -63.07
N ARG A 18 4.45 -1.30 -63.81
CA ARG A 18 5.77 -0.66 -63.88
C ARG A 18 5.92 0.08 -65.20
N PHE A 19 6.33 1.35 -65.12
CA PHE A 19 6.59 2.21 -66.27
C PHE A 19 8.05 2.66 -66.29
N GLU A 20 8.65 2.68 -67.49
CA GLU A 20 9.97 3.23 -67.76
C GLU A 20 9.88 4.22 -68.92
N ASN A 21 10.16 5.49 -68.65
CA ASN A 21 10.02 6.57 -69.62
C ASN A 21 8.61 6.61 -70.26
N GLU A 22 7.57 6.55 -69.41
CA GLU A 22 6.14 6.51 -69.78
C GLU A 22 5.67 5.24 -70.53
N LEU A 23 6.56 4.28 -70.81
CA LEU A 23 6.17 3.01 -71.41
C LEU A 23 5.91 1.96 -70.33
N LYS A 24 4.75 1.29 -70.40
CA LYS A 24 4.40 0.17 -69.51
C LYS A 24 5.28 -1.04 -69.84
N VAL A 25 6.19 -1.37 -68.94
CA VAL A 25 7.17 -2.47 -69.10
C VAL A 25 6.81 -3.72 -68.29
N GLY A 26 5.82 -3.65 -67.39
CA GLY A 26 5.36 -4.80 -66.64
C GLY A 26 4.01 -4.59 -65.95
N GLU A 27 3.31 -5.68 -65.71
CA GLU A 27 2.04 -5.72 -65.00
C GLU A 27 1.93 -7.04 -64.22
N ARG A 28 1.48 -6.96 -62.97
CA ARG A 28 1.15 -8.12 -62.16
C ARG A 28 -0.10 -7.85 -61.34
N ASN A 29 -0.97 -8.85 -61.23
CA ASN A 29 -2.02 -8.87 -60.23
C ASN A 29 -1.51 -9.65 -59.03
N ILE A 30 -1.55 -9.01 -57.86
CA ILE A 30 -1.17 -9.60 -56.58
C ILE A 30 -2.35 -9.51 -55.63
N ARG A 31 -2.40 -10.37 -54.61
CA ARG A 31 -3.45 -10.27 -53.60
C ARG A 31 -3.20 -9.01 -52.76
N CYS A 32 -4.26 -8.37 -52.30
CA CYS A 32 -4.18 -7.20 -51.44
C CYS A 32 -3.36 -7.50 -50.18
N TYR A 33 -3.56 -8.68 -49.58
CA TYR A 33 -2.76 -9.15 -48.46
C TYR A 33 -1.25 -9.16 -48.77
N ASP A 34 -0.82 -9.78 -49.88
CA ASP A 34 0.59 -9.87 -50.26
C ASP A 34 1.18 -8.49 -50.58
N TYR A 35 0.39 -7.60 -51.18
CA TYR A 35 0.79 -6.22 -51.45
C TYR A 35 0.99 -5.42 -50.17
N CYS A 36 0.01 -5.45 -49.27
CA CYS A 36 0.10 -4.79 -47.97
C CYS A 36 1.27 -5.33 -47.17
N TYR A 37 1.48 -6.65 -47.17
CA TYR A 37 2.62 -7.28 -46.49
C TYR A 37 3.96 -6.76 -47.03
N ALA A 38 4.14 -6.75 -48.36
CA ALA A 38 5.36 -6.25 -48.99
C ALA A 38 5.58 -4.75 -48.74
N MET A 39 4.50 -3.95 -48.67
CA MET A 39 4.58 -2.53 -48.33
C MET A 39 4.92 -2.32 -46.85
N MET A 40 4.36 -3.11 -45.95
CA MET A 40 4.66 -3.07 -44.51
C MET A 40 6.10 -3.48 -44.21
N GLU A 41 6.65 -4.45 -44.94
CA GLU A 41 8.05 -4.89 -44.79
C GLU A 41 9.06 -3.74 -45.02
N GLN A 42 8.68 -2.74 -45.82
CA GLN A 42 9.52 -1.57 -46.10
C GLN A 42 9.34 -0.43 -45.10
N LEU A 43 8.30 -0.48 -44.25
CA LEU A 43 8.06 0.56 -43.26
C LEU A 43 8.90 0.30 -42.00
N PRO A 44 9.46 1.37 -41.40
CA PRO A 44 9.99 1.26 -40.05
C PRO A 44 8.90 0.76 -39.11
N MET A 45 9.22 -0.21 -38.28
CA MET A 45 8.26 -0.79 -37.34
C MET A 45 7.63 0.27 -36.41
N SER A 46 8.39 1.30 -36.04
CA SER A 46 7.88 2.44 -35.28
C SER A 46 6.71 3.15 -35.97
N ALA A 47 6.76 3.31 -37.29
CA ALA A 47 5.68 3.92 -38.07
C ALA A 47 4.42 3.03 -38.10
N ILE A 48 4.61 1.70 -38.12
CA ILE A 48 3.50 0.74 -38.05
C ILE A 48 2.80 0.86 -36.70
N PHE A 49 3.53 0.85 -35.58
CA PHE A 49 2.91 0.97 -34.25
C PHE A 49 2.37 2.35 -33.96
N GLU A 50 3.01 3.42 -34.43
CA GLU A 50 2.48 4.78 -34.30
C GLU A 50 1.10 4.87 -34.97
N TYR A 51 0.97 4.29 -36.17
CA TYR A 51 -0.31 4.21 -36.88
C TYR A 51 -1.35 3.36 -36.12
N LEU A 52 -0.96 2.19 -35.60
CA LEU A 52 -1.85 1.30 -34.86
C LEU A 52 -2.24 1.85 -33.47
N SER A 53 -1.39 2.67 -32.85
CA SER A 53 -1.60 3.26 -31.52
C SER A 53 -2.47 4.52 -31.55
N ASN A 54 -2.71 5.09 -32.74
CA ASN A 54 -3.55 6.27 -32.88
C ASN A 54 -5.03 5.91 -32.60
N SER A 55 -5.58 6.48 -31.52
CA SER A 55 -6.89 6.11 -30.97
C SER A 55 -8.08 6.34 -31.90
N ASN A 56 -7.91 7.15 -32.95
CA ASN A 56 -8.90 7.45 -33.98
C ASN A 56 -8.69 6.66 -35.28
N GLY A 57 -7.76 5.70 -35.31
CA GLY A 57 -7.48 4.86 -36.48
C GLY A 57 -8.44 3.67 -36.61
N PRO A 58 -8.41 2.95 -37.76
CA PRO A 58 -9.24 1.77 -38.03
C PRO A 58 -9.08 0.64 -36.99
N MET A 59 -7.90 0.56 -36.37
CA MET A 59 -7.62 -0.38 -35.29
C MET A 59 -8.48 -0.10 -34.05
N GLY A 60 -8.87 1.15 -33.84
CA GLY A 60 -9.72 1.56 -32.74
C GLY A 60 -11.12 0.97 -32.80
N ASP A 61 -11.65 0.69 -34.00
CA ASP A 61 -12.93 0.03 -34.19
C ASP A 61 -12.79 -1.49 -34.16
N TYR A 62 -11.72 -2.03 -34.76
CA TYR A 62 -11.39 -3.46 -34.66
C TYR A 62 -11.19 -3.93 -33.20
N LEU A 63 -10.56 -3.11 -32.36
CA LEU A 63 -10.40 -3.39 -30.93
C LEU A 63 -11.72 -3.33 -30.14
N LYS A 64 -12.77 -2.64 -30.63
CA LYS A 64 -14.10 -2.68 -30.01
C LYS A 64 -14.81 -3.98 -30.33
N ASP A 65 -14.64 -4.49 -31.55
CA ASP A 65 -15.22 -5.76 -31.98
C ASP A 65 -14.58 -6.94 -31.24
N LEU A 66 -13.34 -6.78 -30.76
CA LEU A 66 -12.62 -7.73 -29.91
C LEU A 66 -13.09 -7.76 -28.43
N GLU A 67 -14.14 -7.03 -28.03
CA GLU A 67 -14.61 -7.00 -26.62
C GLU A 67 -15.21 -8.34 -26.10
N GLU A 68 -15.36 -9.33 -26.98
CA GLU A 68 -15.64 -10.72 -26.59
C GLU A 68 -14.41 -11.37 -25.95
N GLU A 69 -14.58 -11.81 -24.70
CA GLU A 69 -13.51 -12.21 -23.76
C GLU A 69 -12.60 -13.36 -24.28
N GLY A 70 -13.04 -14.11 -25.30
CA GLY A 70 -12.26 -15.16 -25.95
C GLY A 70 -11.41 -14.69 -27.15
N GLU A 71 -11.91 -13.74 -27.94
CA GLU A 71 -11.20 -13.28 -29.14
C GLU A 71 -10.06 -12.32 -28.79
N PHE A 72 -10.27 -11.51 -27.74
CA PHE A 72 -9.23 -10.63 -27.22
C PHE A 72 -8.00 -11.38 -26.71
N ASN A 73 -8.21 -12.40 -25.86
CA ASN A 73 -7.09 -13.17 -25.31
C ASN A 73 -6.31 -13.85 -26.43
N LYS A 74 -7.00 -14.39 -27.44
CA LYS A 74 -6.36 -15.00 -28.61
C LYS A 74 -5.59 -13.97 -29.45
N PHE A 75 -6.14 -12.77 -29.64
CA PHE A 75 -5.46 -11.67 -30.32
C PHE A 75 -4.21 -11.22 -29.56
N PHE A 76 -4.32 -11.02 -28.25
CA PHE A 76 -3.23 -10.62 -27.39
C PHE A 76 -2.12 -11.69 -27.34
N GLU A 77 -2.50 -12.95 -27.17
CA GLU A 77 -1.62 -14.12 -27.26
C GLU A 77 -0.93 -14.19 -28.63
N THR A 78 -1.65 -13.91 -29.72
CA THR A 78 -1.05 -13.89 -31.07
C THR A 78 -0.01 -12.78 -31.19
N ILE A 79 -0.29 -11.58 -30.68
CA ILE A 79 0.68 -10.48 -30.68
C ILE A 79 1.93 -10.86 -29.89
N LEU A 80 1.76 -11.39 -28.67
CA LEU A 80 2.90 -11.69 -27.79
C LEU A 80 3.68 -12.92 -28.25
N ASN A 81 3.05 -13.91 -28.88
CA ASN A 81 3.76 -15.05 -29.48
C ASN A 81 4.46 -14.68 -30.79
N SER A 82 4.04 -13.62 -31.47
CA SER A 82 4.66 -13.15 -32.72
C SER A 82 5.89 -12.29 -32.49
N VAL A 83 6.19 -11.95 -31.23
CA VAL A 83 7.27 -11.05 -30.84
C VAL A 83 8.20 -11.79 -29.87
N SER A 84 9.50 -11.80 -30.16
CA SER A 84 10.47 -12.43 -29.25
C SER A 84 10.59 -11.65 -27.94
N THR A 85 10.92 -12.34 -26.84
CA THR A 85 11.13 -11.72 -25.52
C THR A 85 12.13 -10.57 -25.56
N ASP A 86 13.22 -10.76 -26.28
CA ASP A 86 14.31 -9.79 -26.43
C ASP A 86 13.85 -8.49 -27.11
N TRP A 87 12.68 -8.53 -27.77
CA TRP A 87 12.17 -7.39 -28.52
C TRP A 87 11.37 -6.42 -27.66
N TYR A 88 10.77 -6.91 -26.57
CA TYR A 88 10.14 -6.08 -25.54
C TYR A 88 11.16 -5.12 -24.93
N GLU A 89 12.40 -5.57 -24.82
CA GLU A 89 13.49 -4.85 -24.18
C GLU A 89 14.00 -3.65 -24.99
N ASP A 90 13.86 -3.71 -26.31
CA ASP A 90 14.47 -2.75 -27.25
C ASP A 90 13.46 -1.78 -27.91
N ASN A 91 12.13 -1.96 -27.74
CA ASN A 91 11.11 -1.21 -28.48
C ASN A 91 10.03 -0.57 -27.60
N SER A 92 10.26 0.67 -27.16
CA SER A 92 9.33 1.46 -26.33
C SER A 92 7.96 1.70 -26.99
N GLU A 93 7.89 1.89 -28.31
CA GLU A 93 6.63 2.12 -29.04
C GLU A 93 5.72 0.88 -29.04
N PHE A 94 6.31 -0.32 -28.99
CA PHE A 94 5.53 -1.54 -28.86
C PHE A 94 4.93 -1.69 -27.47
N LEU A 95 5.71 -1.39 -26.43
CA LEU A 95 5.20 -1.35 -25.05
C LEU A 95 4.08 -0.32 -24.89
N ARG A 96 4.18 0.82 -25.58
CA ARG A 96 3.11 1.82 -25.65
C ARG A 96 1.85 1.29 -26.36
N PHE A 97 2.01 0.59 -27.48
CA PHE A 97 0.90 -0.06 -28.19
C PHE A 97 0.19 -1.11 -27.30
N LEU A 98 0.96 -1.98 -26.63
CA LEU A 98 0.41 -2.96 -25.69
C LEU A 98 -0.35 -2.30 -24.54
N ALA A 99 0.16 -1.19 -24.00
CA ALA A 99 -0.55 -0.42 -22.99
C ALA A 99 -1.90 0.12 -23.50
N VAL A 100 -1.95 0.63 -24.74
CA VAL A 100 -3.21 1.08 -25.36
C VAL A 100 -4.20 -0.08 -25.51
N ILE A 101 -3.73 -1.27 -25.88
CA ILE A 101 -4.55 -2.49 -25.96
C ILE A 101 -5.10 -2.84 -24.58
N LEU A 102 -4.22 -2.92 -23.57
CA LEU A 102 -4.55 -3.28 -22.19
C LEU A 102 -5.56 -2.33 -21.54
N ARG A 103 -5.46 -1.03 -21.84
CA ARG A 103 -6.41 0.00 -21.35
C ARG A 103 -7.84 -0.29 -21.77
N ARG A 104 -8.03 -0.81 -22.98
CA ARG A 104 -9.37 -1.02 -23.54
C ARG A 104 -10.04 -2.27 -22.96
N THR A 105 -9.29 -3.11 -22.25
CA THR A 105 -9.78 -4.42 -21.80
C THR A 105 -9.73 -4.55 -20.28
N ASN A 106 -10.82 -4.16 -19.63
CA ASN A 106 -11.04 -4.39 -18.19
C ASN A 106 -11.10 -5.89 -17.81
N LYS A 107 -11.22 -6.79 -18.78
CA LYS A 107 -11.49 -8.23 -18.59
C LYS A 107 -10.25 -9.13 -18.55
N MET A 108 -9.05 -8.61 -18.74
CA MET A 108 -7.86 -9.47 -18.88
C MET A 108 -7.59 -10.31 -17.62
N ASN A 109 -7.32 -11.60 -17.79
CA ASN A 109 -6.88 -12.47 -16.70
C ASN A 109 -5.42 -12.15 -16.35
N VAL A 110 -5.14 -11.79 -15.10
CA VAL A 110 -3.78 -11.38 -14.67
C VAL A 110 -2.90 -12.58 -14.35
N ASP A 111 -3.49 -13.77 -14.27
CA ASP A 111 -2.76 -15.03 -14.16
C ASP A 111 -2.28 -15.56 -15.52
N ASP A 112 -2.53 -14.81 -16.59
CA ASP A 112 -1.97 -15.12 -17.89
C ASP A 112 -0.44 -14.92 -17.86
N PRO A 113 0.37 -15.96 -18.17
CA PRO A 113 1.83 -15.87 -18.18
C PRO A 113 2.35 -14.71 -19.02
N PHE A 114 1.65 -14.36 -20.10
CA PHE A 114 2.03 -13.28 -21.00
C PHE A 114 1.88 -11.89 -20.38
N VAL A 115 0.88 -11.70 -19.51
CA VAL A 115 0.69 -10.46 -18.76
C VAL A 115 1.80 -10.27 -17.73
N LEU A 116 2.24 -11.36 -17.11
CA LEU A 116 3.36 -11.33 -16.18
C LEU A 116 4.67 -11.02 -16.89
N ASP A 117 4.91 -11.62 -18.04
CA ASP A 117 6.10 -11.35 -18.86
C ASP A 117 6.12 -9.90 -19.34
N PHE A 118 4.96 -9.36 -19.73
CA PHE A 118 4.81 -7.94 -20.05
C PHE A 118 5.10 -7.02 -18.87
N LEU A 119 4.52 -7.30 -17.69
CA LEU A 119 4.78 -6.52 -16.47
C LEU A 119 6.26 -6.58 -16.07
N GLN A 120 6.89 -7.74 -16.21
CA GLN A 120 8.32 -7.90 -15.95
C GLN A 120 9.16 -7.06 -16.93
N ALA A 121 8.89 -7.12 -18.23
CA ALA A 121 9.59 -6.34 -19.24
C ALA A 121 9.47 -4.82 -19.01
N ILE A 122 8.28 -4.36 -18.62
CA ILE A 122 8.07 -2.94 -18.25
C ILE A 122 8.96 -2.55 -17.07
N ILE A 123 9.01 -3.38 -16.03
CA ILE A 123 9.79 -3.09 -14.82
C ILE A 123 11.29 -3.07 -15.15
N GLU A 124 11.76 -3.99 -15.98
CA GLU A 124 13.15 -4.06 -16.39
C GLU A 124 13.58 -2.87 -17.27
N GLN A 125 12.66 -2.29 -18.05
CA GLN A 125 12.93 -1.16 -18.94
C GLN A 125 12.39 0.19 -18.45
N HIS A 126 11.93 0.30 -17.20
CA HIS A 126 11.26 1.51 -16.71
C HIS A 126 12.09 2.80 -16.89
N ASP A 127 13.42 2.73 -16.78
CA ASP A 127 14.33 3.86 -16.98
C ASP A 127 14.40 4.35 -18.44
N LYS A 128 14.04 3.49 -19.40
CA LYS A 128 14.03 3.81 -20.84
C LYS A 128 12.64 4.17 -21.35
N LEU A 129 11.60 3.95 -20.53
CA LEU A 129 10.23 4.23 -20.89
C LEU A 129 9.87 5.67 -20.53
N ASP A 130 9.31 6.39 -21.50
CA ASP A 130 8.62 7.65 -21.22
C ASP A 130 7.26 7.33 -20.57
N ILE A 131 7.28 7.12 -19.26
CA ILE A 131 6.09 6.77 -18.47
C ILE A 131 5.20 8.00 -18.36
N ASN A 132 4.26 8.13 -19.30
CA ASN A 132 3.19 9.10 -19.20
C ASN A 132 2.11 8.66 -18.19
N GLU A 133 1.24 9.60 -17.80
CA GLU A 133 0.15 9.39 -16.82
C GLU A 133 -0.77 8.21 -17.19
N GLN A 134 -0.97 7.96 -18.48
CA GLN A 134 -1.85 6.88 -18.96
C GLN A 134 -1.21 5.51 -18.76
N LEU A 135 0.08 5.36 -19.11
CA LEU A 135 0.84 4.13 -18.88
C LEU A 135 0.94 3.82 -17.38
N ALA A 136 1.23 4.83 -16.55
CA ALA A 136 1.24 4.69 -15.10
C ALA A 136 -0.10 4.18 -14.56
N THR A 137 -1.22 4.72 -15.05
CA THR A 137 -2.57 4.30 -14.64
C THR A 137 -2.83 2.82 -14.97
N ILE A 138 -2.41 2.36 -16.15
CA ILE A 138 -2.57 0.96 -16.58
C ILE A 138 -1.71 0.04 -15.72
N MET A 139 -0.45 0.41 -15.48
CA MET A 139 0.44 -0.35 -14.60
C MET A 139 -0.14 -0.47 -13.18
N ILE A 140 -0.65 0.62 -12.62
CA ILE A 140 -1.29 0.62 -11.30
C ILE A 140 -2.54 -0.27 -11.32
N GLY A 141 -3.34 -0.21 -12.38
CA GLY A 141 -4.53 -1.06 -12.53
C GLY A 141 -4.20 -2.55 -12.58
N LEU A 142 -3.20 -2.92 -13.38
CA LEU A 142 -2.71 -4.30 -13.49
C LEU A 142 -2.11 -4.78 -12.17
N LEU A 143 -1.28 -3.96 -11.53
CA LEU A 143 -0.68 -4.28 -10.24
C LEU A 143 -1.76 -4.46 -9.16
N LYS A 144 -2.77 -3.58 -9.10
CA LYS A 144 -3.90 -3.71 -8.16
C LYS A 144 -4.69 -4.99 -8.40
N LYS A 145 -4.94 -5.35 -9.67
CA LYS A 145 -5.69 -6.57 -10.00
C LYS A 145 -4.88 -7.82 -9.65
N PHE A 146 -3.58 -7.78 -9.94
CA PHE A 146 -2.60 -8.80 -9.61
C PHE A 146 -2.47 -9.03 -8.09
N LEU A 147 -2.43 -7.97 -7.28
CA LEU A 147 -2.30 -8.08 -5.81
C LEU A 147 -3.59 -8.52 -5.11
N LYS A 148 -4.75 -8.31 -5.75
CA LYS A 148 -6.04 -8.81 -5.25
C LYS A 148 -6.24 -10.30 -5.46
N GLN A 149 -5.51 -10.89 -6.40
CA GLN A 149 -5.56 -12.33 -6.60
C GLN A 149 -4.73 -13.00 -5.51
N GLY A 150 -5.33 -13.99 -4.85
CA GLY A 150 -4.64 -14.81 -3.86
C GLY A 150 -3.48 -15.61 -4.47
N PRO A 151 -2.86 -16.51 -3.68
CA PRO A 151 -1.75 -17.34 -4.15
C PRO A 151 -2.14 -18.09 -5.42
N ALA A 152 -1.24 -18.07 -6.41
CA ALA A 152 -1.46 -18.84 -7.63
C ALA A 152 -1.36 -20.35 -7.34
N GLU A 153 -2.21 -21.16 -7.96
CA GLU A 153 -2.08 -22.62 -7.89
C GLU A 153 -0.78 -23.11 -8.56
N ASP A 154 -0.28 -22.35 -9.54
CA ASP A 154 0.98 -22.60 -10.23
C ASP A 154 2.16 -21.92 -9.51
N SER A 155 3.08 -22.74 -9.00
CA SER A 155 4.32 -22.31 -8.35
C SER A 155 5.24 -21.43 -9.22
N GLY A 156 5.21 -21.60 -10.54
CA GLY A 156 5.96 -20.78 -11.48
C GLY A 156 5.39 -19.38 -11.60
N LEU A 157 4.05 -19.30 -11.68
CA LEU A 157 3.32 -18.04 -11.68
C LEU A 157 3.59 -17.25 -10.39
N GLU A 158 3.48 -17.93 -9.24
CA GLU A 158 3.75 -17.36 -7.91
C GLU A 158 5.19 -16.82 -7.78
N SER A 159 6.18 -17.53 -8.35
CA SER A 159 7.57 -17.05 -8.37
C SER A 159 7.73 -15.76 -9.18
N LYS A 160 7.12 -15.69 -10.38
CA LYS A 160 7.08 -14.47 -11.18
C LYS A 160 6.36 -13.34 -10.44
N LYS A 161 5.27 -13.66 -9.72
CA LYS A 161 4.54 -12.67 -8.94
C LYS A 161 5.46 -11.99 -7.90
N ASN A 162 6.18 -12.82 -7.15
CA ASN A 162 7.12 -12.38 -6.13
C ASN A 162 8.31 -11.60 -6.71
N ALA A 163 8.78 -11.95 -7.91
CA ALA A 163 9.86 -11.24 -8.59
C ALA A 163 9.44 -9.81 -8.98
N ILE A 164 8.25 -9.65 -9.57
CA ILE A 164 7.66 -8.35 -9.93
C ILE A 164 7.54 -7.45 -8.69
N PHE A 165 6.96 -7.96 -7.60
CA PHE A 165 6.79 -7.19 -6.38
C PHE A 165 8.12 -6.76 -5.76
N LYS A 166 9.11 -7.65 -5.73
CA LYS A 166 10.47 -7.32 -5.27
C LYS A 166 11.14 -6.27 -6.13
N ALA A 167 10.99 -6.35 -7.45
CA ALA A 167 11.57 -5.40 -8.38
C ALA A 167 10.96 -3.99 -8.18
N ILE A 168 9.64 -3.89 -7.97
CA ILE A 168 8.97 -2.63 -7.60
C ILE A 168 9.48 -2.07 -6.28
N LEU A 169 9.65 -2.91 -5.26
CA LEU A 169 10.20 -2.45 -3.98
C LEU A 169 11.67 -2.01 -4.09
N HIS A 170 12.43 -2.62 -5.00
CA HIS A 170 13.85 -2.32 -5.18
C HIS A 170 14.09 -1.07 -6.03
N SER A 171 13.20 -0.76 -6.98
CA SER A 171 13.29 0.46 -7.80
C SER A 171 12.96 1.72 -6.99
N ILE A 172 12.32 1.58 -5.83
CA ILE A 172 12.01 2.71 -4.95
C ILE A 172 13.22 3.00 -4.06
N GLN A 173 13.98 4.04 -4.40
CA GLN A 173 15.15 4.47 -3.64
C GLN A 173 14.79 4.91 -2.20
N VAL A 174 15.76 4.78 -1.28
CA VAL A 174 15.60 5.13 0.16
C VAL A 174 15.18 6.59 0.36
N GLU A 175 15.58 7.48 -0.55
CA GLU A 175 15.21 8.89 -0.56
C GLU A 175 13.73 9.15 -0.86
N HIS A 176 13.01 8.17 -1.42
CA HIS A 176 11.59 8.26 -1.75
C HIS A 176 10.71 7.52 -0.73
N ARG A 177 11.15 7.41 0.53
CA ARG A 177 10.45 6.68 1.60
C ARG A 177 8.97 7.06 1.80
N GLU A 178 8.62 8.35 1.65
CA GLU A 178 7.22 8.77 1.77
C GLU A 178 6.39 8.39 0.54
N GLU A 179 6.97 8.35 -0.65
CA GLU A 179 6.32 7.81 -1.85
C GLU A 179 6.15 6.30 -1.73
N LEU A 180 7.16 5.57 -1.25
CA LEU A 180 7.08 4.15 -0.93
C LEU A 180 5.93 3.89 0.05
N LYS A 181 5.86 4.68 1.13
CA LYS A 181 4.81 4.57 2.14
C LYS A 181 3.44 4.85 1.54
N ASN A 182 3.30 5.85 0.67
CA ASN A 182 2.05 6.14 -0.02
C ASN A 182 1.66 5.02 -0.99
N VAL A 183 2.61 4.47 -1.76
CA VAL A 183 2.38 3.34 -2.67
C VAL A 183 1.93 2.13 -1.85
N ILE A 184 2.68 1.78 -0.81
CA ILE A 184 2.36 0.68 0.10
C ILE A 184 0.98 0.88 0.76
N GLN A 185 0.66 2.08 1.25
CA GLN A 185 -0.65 2.37 1.86
C GLN A 185 -1.81 2.28 0.86
N ASN A 186 -1.58 2.60 -0.41
CA ASN A 186 -2.58 2.48 -1.47
C ASN A 186 -2.69 1.05 -2.03
N VAL A 187 -1.67 0.23 -1.81
CA VAL A 187 -1.56 -1.13 -2.31
C VAL A 187 -2.03 -2.15 -1.28
N ILE A 188 -1.60 -2.04 -0.01
CA ILE A 188 -1.92 -2.95 1.11
C ILE A 188 -3.41 -3.27 1.22
N PRO A 189 -4.36 -2.32 1.12
CA PRO A 189 -5.80 -2.61 1.23
C PRO A 189 -6.33 -3.51 0.11
N HIS A 190 -5.54 -3.75 -0.93
CA HIS A 190 -5.86 -4.58 -2.06
C HIS A 190 -5.08 -5.89 -2.08
N VAL A 191 -4.15 -6.10 -1.14
CA VAL A 191 -3.38 -7.34 -1.06
C VAL A 191 -4.20 -8.37 -0.28
N ASP A 192 -4.24 -9.60 -0.77
CA ASP A 192 -4.80 -10.72 0.00
C ASP A 192 -3.99 -10.91 1.30
N GLU A 193 -4.67 -10.81 2.44
CA GLU A 193 -4.04 -10.82 3.78
C GLU A 193 -3.28 -12.12 4.05
N LYS A 194 -3.85 -13.24 3.59
CA LYS A 194 -3.26 -14.57 3.77
C LYS A 194 -1.99 -14.71 2.92
N TRP A 195 -2.07 -14.36 1.65
CA TRP A 195 -0.93 -14.33 0.73
C TRP A 195 0.21 -13.45 1.25
N PHE A 196 -0.10 -12.21 1.67
CA PHE A 196 0.91 -11.29 2.17
C PHE A 196 1.62 -11.84 3.42
N SER A 197 0.83 -12.40 4.35
CA SER A 197 1.37 -13.01 5.55
C SER A 197 2.30 -14.19 5.23
N GLU A 198 1.88 -15.07 4.31
CA GLU A 198 2.68 -16.21 3.85
C GLU A 198 3.96 -15.75 3.12
N MET A 199 3.88 -14.75 2.25
CA MET A 199 5.02 -14.16 1.54
C MET A 199 6.05 -13.57 2.54
N ILE A 200 5.59 -12.81 3.53
CA ILE A 200 6.46 -12.25 4.57
C ILE A 200 7.11 -13.36 5.39
N LEU A 201 6.34 -14.36 5.83
CA LEU A 201 6.86 -15.50 6.58
C LEU A 201 7.90 -16.30 5.78
N ASN A 202 7.63 -16.58 4.50
CA ASN A 202 8.54 -17.29 3.61
C ASN A 202 9.83 -16.50 3.33
N THR A 203 9.72 -15.18 3.22
CA THR A 203 10.88 -14.30 3.04
C THR A 203 11.72 -14.23 4.31
N GLN A 204 11.08 -14.24 5.49
CA GLN A 204 11.74 -14.29 6.80
C GLN A 204 12.45 -15.61 7.04
N GLN A 205 11.85 -16.75 6.67
CA GLN A 205 12.46 -18.07 6.81
C GLN A 205 13.71 -18.26 5.92
N LYS A 206 13.75 -17.60 4.76
CA LYS A 206 14.90 -17.63 3.84
C LYS A 206 16.01 -16.64 4.19
N SER A 207 15.77 -15.73 5.14
CA SER A 207 16.70 -14.72 5.59
C SER A 207 17.33 -15.15 6.91
N ASP A 208 18.63 -15.50 6.91
CA ASP A 208 19.41 -15.72 8.14
C ASP A 208 19.49 -14.47 9.05
N LYS A 209 19.08 -13.29 8.53
CA LYS A 209 18.89 -12.10 9.34
C LYS A 209 17.59 -12.24 10.13
N LYS A 210 17.71 -12.57 11.42
CA LYS A 210 16.62 -12.37 12.38
C LYS A 210 16.14 -10.93 12.26
N LEU A 211 14.90 -10.75 11.80
CA LEU A 211 14.28 -9.43 11.82
C LEU A 211 14.18 -8.99 13.28
N HIS A 212 14.96 -7.98 13.65
CA HIS A 212 14.82 -7.36 14.96
C HIS A 212 13.58 -6.48 14.91
N TYR A 213 12.42 -7.02 15.31
CA TYR A 213 11.16 -6.27 15.44
C TYR A 213 11.26 -5.08 16.39
N PHE A 214 12.27 -5.11 17.26
CA PHE A 214 12.65 -4.01 18.13
C PHE A 214 14.17 -3.95 18.25
N ALA A 215 14.73 -2.78 17.93
CA ALA A 215 16.14 -2.47 18.13
C ALA A 215 16.21 -1.18 18.96
N GLY A 216 16.05 -1.34 20.27
CA GLY A 216 16.04 -0.21 21.21
C GLY A 216 16.32 -0.66 22.63
N LYS A 217 16.54 0.31 23.52
CA LYS A 217 16.62 0.07 24.96
C LYS A 217 15.19 -0.02 25.49
N ILE A 218 14.87 -1.05 26.27
CA ILE A 218 13.62 -1.10 27.03
C ILE A 218 13.80 -0.19 28.26
N PRO A 219 12.99 0.86 28.43
CA PRO A 219 13.05 1.69 29.62
C PRO A 219 12.82 0.84 30.90
N PRO A 220 13.44 1.19 32.03
CA PRO A 220 13.27 0.43 33.26
C PRO A 220 11.82 0.49 33.76
N GLY A 221 11.33 -0.62 34.32
CA GLY A 221 10.02 -0.68 34.98
C GLY A 221 8.81 -0.79 34.05
N VAL A 222 9.00 -1.01 32.75
CA VAL A 222 7.91 -1.26 31.80
C VAL A 222 7.18 -2.56 32.15
N SER A 223 5.86 -2.46 32.34
CA SER A 223 4.99 -3.60 32.64
C SER A 223 4.54 -4.33 31.37
N TYR A 224 4.39 -3.60 30.27
CA TYR A 224 4.00 -4.16 28.97
C TYR A 224 4.52 -3.29 27.81
N MET A 225 4.80 -3.90 26.66
CA MET A 225 5.28 -3.20 25.46
C MET A 225 4.46 -3.62 24.25
N GLY A 226 3.76 -2.66 23.64
CA GLY A 226 3.04 -2.84 22.39
C GLY A 226 3.88 -2.37 21.20
N VAL A 227 3.90 -3.17 20.13
CA VAL A 227 4.55 -2.78 18.86
C VAL A 227 3.53 -2.92 17.75
N ASN A 228 3.22 -1.81 17.07
CA ASN A 228 2.30 -1.79 15.93
C ASN A 228 2.83 -0.88 14.82
N SER A 229 2.04 -0.70 13.75
CA SER A 229 2.41 0.15 12.61
C SER A 229 2.60 1.63 12.97
N GLN A 230 2.13 2.08 14.13
CA GLN A 230 2.31 3.45 14.64
C GLN A 230 3.54 3.59 15.54
N GLY A 231 4.30 2.51 15.76
CA GLY A 231 5.53 2.51 16.57
C GLY A 231 5.41 1.69 17.85
N VAL A 232 6.24 2.05 18.84
CA VAL A 232 6.35 1.35 20.12
C VAL A 232 5.62 2.14 21.21
N SER A 233 4.76 1.44 21.94
CA SER A 233 4.04 1.95 23.11
C SER A 233 4.56 1.26 24.37
N TYR A 234 5.06 2.05 25.32
CA TYR A 234 5.54 1.58 26.62
C TYR A 234 4.44 1.75 27.67
N VAL A 235 4.10 0.66 28.35
CA VAL A 235 3.02 0.64 29.34
C VAL A 235 3.60 0.46 30.73
N TYR A 236 3.20 1.37 31.63
CA TYR A 236 3.52 1.34 33.04
C TYR A 236 2.26 1.13 33.85
N GLU A 237 2.33 0.17 34.77
CA GLU A 237 1.26 -0.06 35.72
C GLU A 237 1.35 0.93 36.89
N VAL A 238 0.24 1.60 37.19
CA VAL A 238 0.04 2.33 38.44
C VAL A 238 -0.90 1.50 39.31
N PRO A 239 -0.41 0.94 40.43
CA PRO A 239 -1.25 0.14 41.31
C PRO A 239 -2.45 0.92 41.85
N LYS A 240 -3.54 0.19 42.13
CA LYS A 240 -4.70 0.73 42.83
C LYS A 240 -4.25 1.34 44.15
N SER A 241 -4.57 2.61 44.36
CA SER A 241 -4.02 3.37 45.47
C SER A 241 -4.91 4.55 45.83
N ARG A 242 -4.68 5.14 47.00
CA ARG A 242 -5.31 6.39 47.42
C ARG A 242 -4.29 7.50 47.29
N ILE A 243 -4.65 8.55 46.57
CA ILE A 243 -3.73 9.61 46.17
C ILE A 243 -4.32 10.94 46.62
N ARG A 244 -3.47 11.81 47.17
CA ARG A 244 -3.83 13.20 47.39
C ARG A 244 -3.92 13.92 46.05
N VAL A 245 -5.09 14.46 45.73
CA VAL A 245 -5.30 15.27 44.52
C VAL A 245 -5.46 16.74 44.88
N LYS A 246 -5.18 17.60 43.91
CA LYS A 246 -5.48 19.03 43.98
C LYS A 246 -6.57 19.34 42.97
N TYR A 247 -7.58 20.10 43.38
CA TYR A 247 -8.66 20.56 42.53
C TYR A 247 -8.89 22.06 42.77
N HIS A 248 -8.62 22.88 41.75
CA HIS A 248 -8.59 24.35 41.87
C HIS A 248 -7.78 24.84 43.09
N GLY A 249 -6.60 24.24 43.30
CA GLY A 249 -5.70 24.56 44.41
C GLY A 249 -6.11 24.00 45.78
N ALA A 250 -7.35 23.50 45.94
CA ALA A 250 -7.79 22.82 47.16
C ALA A 250 -7.29 21.36 47.15
N SER A 251 -6.75 20.90 48.28
CA SER A 251 -6.34 19.50 48.41
C SER A 251 -7.52 18.63 48.85
N ILE A 252 -7.63 17.46 48.23
CA ILE A 252 -8.53 16.37 48.64
C ILE A 252 -7.62 15.17 48.90
N ASP A 253 -7.56 14.75 50.15
CA ASP A 253 -6.63 13.71 50.60
C ASP A 253 -7.25 12.31 50.38
N ASP A 254 -6.39 11.29 50.26
CA ASP A 254 -6.79 9.88 50.20
C ASP A 254 -7.91 9.54 49.20
N VAL A 255 -7.87 10.11 48.00
CA VAL A 255 -8.83 9.80 46.93
C VAL A 255 -8.47 8.47 46.29
N GLY A 256 -9.39 7.50 46.38
CA GLY A 256 -9.25 6.20 45.73
C GLY A 256 -9.15 6.32 44.21
N HIS A 257 -8.07 5.78 43.64
CA HIS A 257 -7.89 5.60 42.21
C HIS A 257 -7.94 4.11 41.86
N PRO A 258 -8.53 3.72 40.72
CA PRO A 258 -8.44 2.34 40.23
C PRO A 258 -7.00 2.00 39.85
N ARG A 259 -6.74 0.74 39.54
CA ARG A 259 -5.49 0.35 38.89
C ARG A 259 -5.44 0.98 37.49
N LEU A 260 -4.32 1.61 37.13
CA LEU A 260 -4.17 2.33 35.87
C LEU A 260 -3.04 1.77 35.02
N LEU A 261 -3.15 1.96 33.71
CA LEU A 261 -2.07 1.79 32.76
C LEU A 261 -1.74 3.16 32.16
N ALA A 262 -0.50 3.62 32.36
CA ALA A 262 0.05 4.79 31.70
C ALA A 262 0.83 4.34 30.46
N ILE A 263 0.41 4.83 29.29
CA ILE A 263 0.91 4.40 27.99
C ILE A 263 1.65 5.57 27.35
N TYR A 264 2.89 5.35 26.96
CA TYR A 264 3.76 6.39 26.41
C TYR A 264 4.28 5.99 25.02
N LYS A 265 4.36 6.99 24.13
CA LYS A 265 5.17 6.90 22.90
C LYS A 265 6.34 7.86 23.01
N ILE A 266 7.53 7.41 22.62
CA ILE A 266 8.78 8.18 22.67
C ILE A 266 9.18 8.58 21.26
N GLY A 267 9.53 9.86 21.09
CA GLY A 267 10.05 10.41 19.84
C GLY A 267 11.54 10.10 19.65
N GLU A 268 12.06 10.47 18.48
CA GLU A 268 13.47 10.27 18.14
C GLU A 268 14.43 11.06 19.04
N ASP A 269 13.96 12.15 19.65
CA ASP A 269 14.71 13.01 20.57
C ASP A 269 14.62 12.56 22.04
N ASP A 270 14.20 11.31 22.28
CA ASP A 270 14.01 10.69 23.60
C ASP A 270 12.92 11.36 24.47
N LYS A 271 12.06 12.21 23.88
CA LYS A 271 10.95 12.85 24.59
C LYS A 271 9.63 12.11 24.44
N ILE A 272 8.76 12.24 25.43
CA ILE A 272 7.40 11.70 25.36
C ILE A 272 6.56 12.51 24.37
N ILE A 273 6.18 11.89 23.24
CA ILE A 273 5.34 12.52 22.21
C ILE A 273 3.85 12.27 22.43
N SER A 274 3.51 11.21 23.16
CA SER A 274 2.13 10.84 23.49
C SER A 274 2.05 10.20 24.87
N MET A 275 0.99 10.55 25.61
CA MET A 275 0.67 9.96 26.90
C MET A 275 -0.83 9.65 26.93
N LYS A 276 -1.17 8.39 27.22
CA LYS A 276 -2.54 7.96 27.51
C LYS A 276 -2.62 7.35 28.91
N ILE A 277 -3.77 7.47 29.55
CA ILE A 277 -4.09 6.78 30.79
C ILE A 277 -5.43 6.07 30.62
N VAL A 278 -5.44 4.79 30.95
CA VAL A 278 -6.66 3.97 31.02
C VAL A 278 -6.72 3.26 32.37
N ALA A 279 -7.93 2.92 32.81
CA ALA A 279 -8.16 2.12 34.00
C ALA A 279 -8.28 0.63 33.63
N VAL A 280 -7.91 -0.24 34.57
CA VAL A 280 -8.07 -1.69 34.46
C VAL A 280 -8.58 -2.23 35.79
N LYS A 281 -9.26 -3.37 35.74
CA LYS A 281 -9.69 -4.06 36.96
C LYS A 281 -8.49 -4.68 37.67
N GLU A 282 -8.63 -4.83 38.98
CA GLU A 282 -7.61 -5.48 39.80
C GLU A 282 -7.48 -6.98 39.47
N GLY A 283 -6.26 -7.54 39.61
CA GLY A 283 -6.00 -8.98 39.48
C GLY A 283 -5.83 -9.54 38.06
N GLU A 284 -6.12 -8.78 37.01
CA GLU A 284 -5.94 -9.26 35.62
C GLU A 284 -4.50 -9.03 35.10
N PRO A 285 -3.82 -10.06 34.56
CA PRO A 285 -2.53 -9.89 33.89
C PRO A 285 -2.64 -8.99 32.65
N ILE A 286 -1.66 -8.11 32.43
CA ILE A 286 -1.65 -7.21 31.27
C ILE A 286 -1.39 -8.02 29.99
N ASN A 287 -2.28 -7.93 29.01
CA ASN A 287 -2.18 -8.58 27.70
C ASN A 287 -2.96 -7.82 26.63
N ASP A 288 -2.70 -8.09 25.34
CA ASP A 288 -3.30 -7.38 24.20
C ASP A 288 -4.83 -7.34 24.19
N ASN A 289 -5.46 -8.44 24.62
CA ASN A 289 -6.91 -8.63 24.53
C ASN A 289 -7.62 -8.29 25.85
N MET A 290 -6.91 -7.66 26.81
CA MET A 290 -7.55 -7.27 28.06
C MET A 290 -8.49 -6.08 27.85
N GLN A 291 -9.63 -6.11 28.53
CA GLN A 291 -10.55 -4.98 28.55
C GLN A 291 -9.94 -3.82 29.33
N VAL A 292 -9.87 -2.66 28.69
CA VAL A 292 -9.51 -1.40 29.36
C VAL A 292 -10.74 -0.52 29.53
N PHE A 293 -10.68 0.35 30.54
CA PHE A 293 -11.77 1.21 30.98
C PHE A 293 -11.34 2.67 30.94
N ARG A 294 -12.33 3.56 30.86
CA ARG A 294 -12.08 5.00 30.86
C ARG A 294 -11.52 5.43 32.20
N TYR A 295 -10.53 6.33 32.17
CA TYR A 295 -10.06 6.99 33.37
C TYR A 295 -11.21 7.78 34.03
N PRO A 296 -11.47 7.61 35.33
CA PRO A 296 -12.70 8.12 35.94
C PRO A 296 -12.66 9.62 36.29
N PHE A 297 -11.50 10.27 36.21
CA PHE A 297 -11.33 11.67 36.62
C PHE A 297 -11.02 12.59 35.43
N ALA A 298 -10.80 13.88 35.71
CA ALA A 298 -10.55 14.90 34.69
C ALA A 298 -9.19 14.76 33.99
N HIS A 299 -8.96 15.66 33.03
CA HIS A 299 -7.70 15.83 32.28
C HIS A 299 -7.29 14.62 31.44
N VAL A 300 -8.20 13.69 31.22
CA VAL A 300 -8.07 12.62 30.23
C VAL A 300 -9.25 12.71 29.28
N PHE A 301 -8.97 12.87 27.99
CA PHE A 301 -10.00 12.95 26.96
C PHE A 301 -10.66 11.60 26.72
N GLY A 302 -11.80 11.60 26.04
CA GLY A 302 -12.56 10.36 25.76
C GLY A 302 -11.77 9.26 25.03
N GLY A 303 -10.66 9.59 24.35
CA GLY A 303 -9.74 8.62 23.73
C GLY A 303 -8.57 8.17 24.62
N GLY A 304 -8.59 8.45 25.92
CA GLY A 304 -7.53 8.11 26.87
C GLY A 304 -6.33 9.07 26.87
N ASN A 305 -6.28 10.04 25.94
CA ASN A 305 -5.19 11.00 25.84
C ASN A 305 -5.17 11.96 27.03
N VAL A 306 -3.98 12.18 27.61
CA VAL A 306 -3.78 13.06 28.75
C VAL A 306 -3.68 14.53 28.31
N CYS A 307 -4.44 15.41 28.95
CA CYS A 307 -4.45 16.86 28.74
C CYS A 307 -3.43 17.57 29.65
N TRP A 308 -2.15 17.19 29.54
CA TRP A 308 -1.08 17.76 30.36
C TRP A 308 0.20 17.97 29.55
N TYR A 309 0.37 19.15 28.95
CA TYR A 309 1.45 19.38 27.97
C TYR A 309 2.88 19.18 28.51
N THR A 310 3.09 19.28 29.83
CA THR A 310 4.40 19.18 30.47
C THR A 310 5.04 17.80 30.29
N TYR A 311 4.28 16.72 30.05
CA TYR A 311 4.90 15.41 29.77
C TYR A 311 5.87 15.46 28.59
N ARG A 312 5.67 16.38 27.62
CA ARG A 312 6.51 16.52 26.43
C ARG A 312 7.92 17.01 26.71
N THR A 313 8.20 17.51 27.91
CA THR A 313 9.54 17.92 28.33
C THR A 313 10.29 16.81 29.07
N LEU A 314 9.66 15.65 29.30
CA LEU A 314 10.21 14.54 30.06
C LEU A 314 10.82 13.50 29.11
N THR A 315 11.87 12.83 29.58
CA THR A 315 12.63 11.82 28.84
C THR A 315 12.23 10.39 29.22
N SER A 316 12.70 9.40 28.45
CA SER A 316 12.39 7.98 28.71
C SER A 316 12.83 7.50 30.11
N ASP A 317 13.86 8.12 30.69
CA ASP A 317 14.36 7.83 32.04
C ASP A 317 13.31 8.09 33.13
N MET A 318 12.40 9.04 32.89
CA MET A 318 11.42 9.51 33.85
C MET A 318 10.10 8.74 33.79
N LEU A 319 9.90 7.89 32.77
CA LEU A 319 8.64 7.18 32.51
C LEU A 319 8.01 6.49 33.74
N PRO A 320 8.77 5.82 34.63
CA PRO A 320 8.20 5.22 35.84
C PRO A 320 7.47 6.22 36.75
N HIS A 321 7.80 7.51 36.66
CA HIS A 321 7.31 8.55 37.56
C HIS A 321 6.29 9.49 36.91
N VAL A 322 6.23 9.56 35.58
CA VAL A 322 5.41 10.55 34.85
C VAL A 322 3.93 10.46 35.22
N ALA A 323 3.37 9.26 35.33
CA ALA A 323 1.98 9.07 35.75
C ALA A 323 1.72 9.64 37.15
N ASN A 324 2.60 9.41 38.11
CA ASN A 324 2.46 9.93 39.47
C ASN A 324 2.57 11.46 39.51
N ILE A 325 3.44 12.05 38.68
CA ILE A 325 3.54 13.50 38.52
C ILE A 325 2.21 14.04 38.00
N PHE A 326 1.67 13.44 36.93
CA PHE A 326 0.37 13.81 36.35
C PHE A 326 -0.76 13.74 37.39
N LEU A 327 -0.88 12.62 38.12
CA LEU A 327 -1.91 12.42 39.14
C LEU A 327 -1.83 13.43 40.30
N SER A 328 -0.66 14.04 40.50
CA SER A 328 -0.42 15.07 41.52
C SER A 328 -0.60 16.51 41.02
N THR A 329 -0.90 16.71 39.73
CA THR A 329 -1.14 18.05 39.16
C THR A 329 -2.47 18.63 39.62
N ASP A 330 -2.59 19.96 39.55
CA ASP A 330 -3.84 20.64 39.89
C ASP A 330 -4.90 20.37 38.83
N ASN A 331 -5.97 19.68 39.24
CA ASN A 331 -7.08 19.30 38.39
C ASN A 331 -8.13 20.41 38.30
N SER A 332 -8.96 20.29 37.26
CA SER A 332 -10.11 21.15 37.00
C SER A 332 -11.20 20.31 36.30
N ASN A 333 -12.30 20.93 35.88
CA ASN A 333 -13.36 20.22 35.14
C ASN A 333 -13.06 19.98 33.65
N HIS A 334 -11.81 20.16 33.21
CA HIS A 334 -11.45 19.91 31.82
C HIS A 334 -11.53 18.42 31.47
N GLY A 335 -12.36 18.08 30.48
CA GLY A 335 -12.52 16.71 29.96
C GLY A 335 -13.61 15.88 30.63
N ARG A 336 -14.06 16.25 31.84
CA ARG A 336 -15.17 15.59 32.55
C ARG A 336 -15.91 16.57 33.47
N GLY A 337 -17.25 16.59 33.39
CA GLY A 337 -18.08 17.35 34.33
C GLY A 337 -18.13 16.67 35.71
N ASN A 338 -18.41 17.44 36.75
CA ASN A 338 -18.59 16.98 38.14
C ASN A 338 -17.38 16.26 38.75
N THR A 339 -16.17 16.69 38.37
CA THR A 339 -14.93 16.03 38.84
C THR A 339 -14.75 16.15 40.34
N PHE A 340 -15.14 17.29 40.92
CA PHE A 340 -15.06 17.52 42.36
C PHE A 340 -15.93 16.54 43.15
N GLU A 341 -17.18 16.33 42.72
CA GLU A 341 -18.09 15.38 43.35
C GLU A 341 -17.51 13.96 43.27
N ILE A 342 -16.98 13.55 42.12
CA ILE A 342 -16.36 12.23 41.95
C ILE A 342 -15.16 12.05 42.89
N TYR A 343 -14.31 13.08 43.05
CA TYR A 343 -13.21 13.02 44.00
C TYR A 343 -13.71 12.88 45.44
N LYS A 344 -14.74 13.64 45.83
CA LYS A 344 -15.33 13.57 47.17
C LYS A 344 -16.05 12.26 47.45
N GLU A 345 -16.67 11.65 46.45
CA GLU A 345 -17.28 10.32 46.61
C GLU A 345 -16.26 9.22 46.92
N ASN A 346 -15.04 9.36 46.41
CA ASN A 346 -13.93 8.41 46.56
C ASN A 346 -12.92 8.81 47.65
N GLU A 347 -13.15 9.91 48.37
CA GLU A 347 -12.30 10.37 49.49
C GLU A 347 -12.35 9.35 50.65
N GLY A 348 -11.18 8.89 51.10
CA GLY A 348 -11.03 7.94 52.20
C GLY A 348 -11.43 6.50 51.89
N LYS A 349 -11.73 6.18 50.62
CA LYS A 349 -12.18 4.85 50.17
C LYS A 349 -11.32 4.36 49.01
N ASP A 350 -11.30 3.05 48.80
CA ASP A 350 -10.77 2.50 47.55
C ASP A 350 -11.75 2.73 46.42
N PHE A 351 -11.23 2.89 45.21
CA PHE A 351 -12.09 3.06 44.04
C PHE A 351 -12.93 1.80 43.80
N ASP A 352 -14.21 1.99 43.47
CA ASP A 352 -15.14 0.92 43.14
C ASP A 352 -15.04 0.58 41.64
N ASP A 353 -14.38 -0.55 41.33
CA ASP A 353 -14.15 -1.01 39.95
C ASP A 353 -15.46 -1.29 39.18
N SER A 354 -16.60 -1.45 39.87
CA SER A 354 -17.91 -1.61 39.20
C SER A 354 -18.38 -0.34 38.50
N LYS A 355 -17.84 0.82 38.89
CA LYS A 355 -18.12 2.13 38.28
C LYS A 355 -17.30 2.41 37.02
N LEU A 356 -16.39 1.51 36.65
CA LEU A 356 -15.54 1.69 35.47
C LEU A 356 -16.35 1.53 34.17
N GLU A 357 -16.25 2.53 33.31
CA GLU A 357 -16.90 2.55 31.99
C GLU A 357 -16.02 1.85 30.95
N PRO A 358 -16.52 0.85 30.20
CA PRO A 358 -15.75 0.20 29.14
C PRO A 358 -15.20 1.20 28.12
N PHE A 359 -13.96 0.99 27.69
CA PHE A 359 -13.30 1.84 26.70
C PHE A 359 -12.95 1.08 25.42
N GLY A 360 -12.37 -0.12 25.54
CA GLY A 360 -11.97 -0.96 24.40
C GLY A 360 -10.99 -2.04 24.84
N LEU A 361 -10.30 -2.64 23.88
CA LEU A 361 -9.21 -3.58 24.16
C LEU A 361 -7.86 -2.85 24.24
N LEU A 362 -6.88 -3.39 24.97
CA LEU A 362 -5.58 -2.74 25.14
C LEU A 362 -4.86 -2.52 23.79
N ASN A 363 -4.87 -3.51 22.90
CA ASN A 363 -4.26 -3.43 21.57
C ASN A 363 -4.83 -2.30 20.67
N GLU A 364 -6.09 -1.91 20.86
CA GLU A 364 -6.73 -0.80 20.14
C GLU A 364 -6.29 0.57 20.69
N VAL A 365 -5.77 0.61 21.91
CA VAL A 365 -5.36 1.85 22.59
C VAL A 365 -3.87 2.13 22.43
N LEU A 366 -3.05 1.10 22.25
CA LEU A 366 -1.59 1.19 22.02
C LEU A 366 -1.26 1.87 20.69
#